data_AF-A0A316VEE0-F1
#
_entry.id   AF-A0A316VEE0-F1
#
_cell.length_a   1.000
_cell.length_b   1.000
_cell.length_c   1.000
_cell.angle_alpha   90.00
_cell.angle_beta   90.00
_cell.angle_gamma   90.00
#
_symmetry.space_group_name_H-M   'P 1'
#
loop_
_entity.id
_entity.type
_entity.pdbx_description
1 polymer ?
#
loop_
_entity_poly.entity_id
_entity_poly.type
_entity_poly.pdbx_seq_one_letter_code
_entity_poly.pdbx_strand_id
1 'polypeptide(L)'
;MKSDEHPLEHKWTLYFDSKTWNPSTSQGSSEPPKSPALSASSSSATSWEATLKMLGQYDTVEKFMTTFRTLRRPSQLERNSNYHLFKNNIKPMWEDPANTKGGKWTITLRGANQALLDRSWMWLVLALIGEDIDEADDICGAVVSTRTKGDRIALWIRDKSNVDLVNKIGRKFVSVLDLEKESGVSLEFSANMQDEKPFPAK
;
A
#
# COMPACT_ATOMS: atom_id res chain seq x y z
N MET A 1 36.28 5.21 -1.28
CA MET A 1 35.42 5.80 -2.33
C MET A 1 34.00 5.76 -1.80
N LYS A 2 33.32 6.91 -1.65
CA LYS A 2 31.85 6.88 -1.51
C LYS A 2 31.33 6.34 -2.84
N SER A 3 30.52 5.29 -2.85
CA SER A 3 29.88 4.87 -4.10
C SER A 3 28.96 6.01 -4.52
N ASP A 4 28.97 6.35 -5.81
CA ASP A 4 27.96 7.23 -6.38
C ASP A 4 26.63 6.48 -6.28
N GLU A 5 25.81 6.84 -5.28
CA GLU A 5 24.46 6.31 -5.12
C GLU A 5 23.59 6.88 -6.25
N HIS A 6 22.68 6.07 -6.79
CA HIS A 6 21.79 6.47 -7.86
C HIS A 6 20.54 7.12 -7.25
N PRO A 7 20.27 8.42 -7.51
CA PRO A 7 19.10 9.09 -6.95
C PRO A 7 17.80 8.55 -7.55
N LEU A 8 16.76 8.48 -6.71
CA LEU A 8 15.39 8.22 -7.15
C LEU A 8 14.73 9.54 -7.55
N GLU A 9 13.85 9.50 -8.56
CA GLU A 9 13.05 10.66 -8.98
C GLU A 9 12.16 11.16 -7.84
N HIS A 10 11.44 10.22 -7.21
CA HIS A 10 10.69 10.47 -5.99
C HIS A 10 11.36 9.83 -4.78
N LYS A 11 11.25 10.49 -3.63
CA LYS A 11 11.52 9.83 -2.34
C LYS A 11 10.37 8.87 -2.03
N TRP A 12 10.69 7.70 -1.51
CA TRP A 12 9.71 6.66 -1.19
C TRP A 12 9.77 6.28 0.30
N THR A 13 8.62 5.98 0.88
CA THR A 13 8.49 5.46 2.24
C THR A 13 7.88 4.07 2.20
N LEU A 14 8.53 3.12 2.88
CA LEU A 14 8.06 1.75 3.01
C LEU A 14 7.48 1.52 4.40
N TYR A 15 6.26 0.99 4.46
CA TYR A 15 5.57 0.67 5.70
C TYR A 15 5.17 -0.80 5.75
N PHE A 16 4.92 -1.28 6.97
CA PHE A 16 4.35 -2.58 7.25
C PHE A 16 3.26 -2.48 8.31
N ASP A 17 2.16 -3.22 8.14
CA ASP A 17 1.22 -3.48 9.21
C ASP A 17 0.78 -4.95 9.21
N SER A 18 0.27 -5.42 10.34
CA SER A 18 -0.41 -6.70 10.44
C SER A 18 -1.51 -6.63 11.49
N LYS A 19 -2.65 -7.28 11.24
CA LYS A 19 -3.72 -7.41 12.24
C LYS A 19 -3.29 -8.20 13.49
N THR A 20 -2.27 -9.05 13.36
CA THR A 20 -1.71 -9.85 14.46
C THR A 20 -0.60 -9.12 15.23
N TRP A 21 -0.11 -7.98 14.72
CA TRP A 21 0.97 -7.21 15.31
C TRP A 21 0.45 -5.86 15.83
N ASN A 22 0.55 -5.64 17.14
CA ASN A 22 0.26 -4.35 17.76
C ASN A 22 1.49 -3.87 18.55
N PRO A 23 2.14 -2.75 18.16
CA PRO A 23 3.33 -2.24 18.86
C PRO A 23 3.04 -1.79 20.30
N SER A 24 1.76 -1.50 20.64
CA SER A 24 1.37 -1.16 22.02
C SER A 24 1.40 -2.35 22.99
N THR A 25 1.51 -3.59 22.50
CA THR A 25 1.59 -4.80 23.34
C THR A 25 3.03 -5.20 23.71
N SER A 26 4.05 -4.50 23.18
CA SER A 26 5.46 -4.80 23.48
C SER A 26 6.07 -4.04 24.67
N GLN A 27 5.30 -3.23 25.40
CA GLN A 27 5.71 -2.79 26.73
C GLN A 27 5.11 -3.74 27.77
N GLY A 28 5.97 -4.56 28.37
CA GLY A 28 5.58 -5.37 29.52
C GLY A 28 5.16 -4.49 30.68
N SER A 29 3.89 -4.59 31.07
CA SER A 29 3.42 -4.16 32.39
C SER A 29 2.38 -5.15 32.88
N SER A 30 2.78 -5.92 33.88
CA SER A 30 1.90 -6.70 34.74
C SER A 30 0.99 -5.76 35.53
N GLU A 31 -0.28 -5.62 35.14
CA GLU A 31 -1.45 -5.47 36.03
C GLU A 31 -2.73 -5.24 35.20
N PRO A 32 -3.90 -5.76 35.64
CA PRO A 32 -5.17 -5.47 34.98
C PRO A 32 -5.80 -4.19 35.57
N PRO A 33 -6.17 -3.17 34.77
CA PRO A 33 -7.01 -2.10 35.29
C PRO A 33 -8.47 -2.56 35.33
N LYS A 34 -9.08 -2.39 36.51
CA LYS A 34 -10.51 -2.55 36.77
C LYS A 34 -11.29 -1.29 36.33
N SER A 35 -12.47 -1.53 35.75
CA SER A 35 -13.67 -0.65 35.73
C SER A 35 -13.79 0.41 34.61
N PRO A 36 -15.01 0.93 34.30
CA PRO A 36 -15.83 0.42 33.19
C PRO A 36 -16.13 1.48 32.12
N ALA A 37 -16.71 0.99 31.02
CA ALA A 37 -17.05 1.69 29.79
C ALA A 37 -17.78 3.04 29.94
N LEU A 38 -17.36 4.01 29.12
CA LEU A 38 -18.20 5.06 28.54
C LEU A 38 -17.89 5.20 27.04
N SER A 39 -18.92 5.60 26.31
CA SER A 39 -19.31 5.22 24.96
C SER A 39 -18.47 5.74 23.79
N ALA A 40 -18.51 4.96 22.72
CA ALA A 40 -17.91 5.15 21.40
C ALA A 40 -18.33 6.42 20.65
N SER A 41 -17.38 7.03 19.94
CA SER A 41 -17.38 7.21 18.47
C SER A 41 -16.17 8.07 18.07
N SER A 42 -15.50 7.74 16.97
CA SER A 42 -14.32 8.41 16.34
C SER A 42 -12.89 7.81 16.53
N SER A 43 -12.72 6.49 16.71
CA SER A 43 -11.39 5.90 16.99
C SER A 43 -10.81 4.92 15.95
N SER A 44 -11.36 4.82 14.73
CA SER A 44 -10.80 3.91 13.72
C SER A 44 -9.49 4.44 13.12
N ALA A 45 -9.42 5.73 12.80
CA ALA A 45 -8.24 6.38 12.20
C ALA A 45 -7.00 6.31 13.11
N THR A 46 -7.18 6.70 14.38
CA THR A 46 -6.10 6.71 15.39
C THR A 46 -5.60 5.30 15.73
N SER A 47 -6.48 4.29 15.66
CA SER A 47 -6.12 2.91 16.00
C SER A 47 -5.31 2.21 14.91
N TRP A 48 -5.51 2.56 13.63
CA TRP A 48 -4.77 1.93 12.54
C TRP A 48 -3.41 2.61 12.32
N GLU A 49 -3.32 3.95 12.47
CA GLU A 49 -2.04 4.65 12.37
C GLU A 49 -1.04 4.09 13.40
N ALA A 50 -1.54 3.71 14.58
CA ALA A 50 -0.75 3.11 15.64
C ALA A 50 -0.17 1.72 15.27
N THR A 51 -0.73 1.01 14.29
CA THR A 51 -0.21 -0.30 13.85
C THR A 51 0.69 -0.21 12.62
N LEU A 52 0.78 0.95 11.96
CA LEU A 52 1.61 1.17 10.78
C LEU A 52 3.07 1.40 11.20
N LYS A 53 3.92 0.42 10.93
CA LYS A 53 5.36 0.50 11.17
C LYS A 53 6.06 1.07 9.94
N MET A 54 6.69 2.24 10.07
CA MET A 54 7.61 2.75 9.05
C MET A 54 8.91 1.92 9.06
N LEU A 55 9.25 1.33 7.92
CA LEU A 55 10.47 0.53 7.74
C LEU A 55 11.65 1.37 7.27
N GLY A 56 11.39 2.42 6.49
CA GLY A 56 12.41 3.35 6.04
C GLY A 56 11.90 4.35 5.01
N GLN A 57 12.71 5.38 4.80
CA GLN A 57 12.56 6.39 3.75
C GLN A 57 13.79 6.35 2.86
N TYR A 58 13.58 6.47 1.56
CA TYR A 58 14.61 6.22 0.56
C TYR A 58 14.63 7.33 -0.49
N ASP A 59 15.81 7.84 -0.76
CA ASP A 59 16.10 8.82 -1.80
C ASP A 59 17.08 8.30 -2.86
N THR A 60 17.63 7.08 -2.66
CA THR A 60 18.55 6.42 -3.59
C THR A 60 18.21 4.94 -3.77
N VAL A 61 18.54 4.40 -4.94
CA VAL A 61 18.28 3.00 -5.33
C VAL A 61 18.98 2.04 -4.37
N GLU A 62 20.23 2.31 -3.99
CA GLU A 62 21.05 1.43 -3.15
C GLU A 62 20.49 1.30 -1.74
N LYS A 63 20.06 2.42 -1.13
CA LYS A 63 19.43 2.41 0.19
C LYS A 63 18.15 1.61 0.16
N PHE A 64 17.32 1.85 -0.86
CA PHE A 64 16.07 1.11 -1.06
C PHE A 64 16.32 -0.40 -1.20
N MET A 65 17.19 -0.79 -2.14
CA MET A 65 17.51 -2.19 -2.45
C MET A 65 18.14 -2.92 -1.27
N THR A 66 18.94 -2.24 -0.47
CA THR A 66 19.56 -2.81 0.73
C THR A 66 18.51 -3.22 1.74
N THR A 67 17.50 -2.38 2.01
CA THR A 67 16.38 -2.81 2.87
C THR A 67 15.52 -3.85 2.17
N PHE A 68 15.10 -3.60 0.93
CA PHE A 68 14.14 -4.45 0.21
C PHE A 68 14.59 -5.91 0.11
N ARG A 69 15.89 -6.16 -0.14
CA ARG A 69 16.48 -7.52 -0.19
C ARG A 69 16.36 -8.31 1.12
N THR A 70 16.34 -7.61 2.26
CA THR A 70 16.29 -8.23 3.59
C THR A 70 14.87 -8.49 4.07
N LEU A 71 13.87 -7.94 3.38
CA LEU A 71 12.47 -8.14 3.76
C LEU A 71 12.03 -9.57 3.49
N ARG A 72 11.13 -10.06 4.34
CA ARG A 72 10.40 -11.30 4.05
C ARG A 72 9.57 -11.08 2.81
N ARG A 73 9.53 -12.09 1.94
CA ARG A 73 8.67 -12.04 0.77
C ARG A 73 7.20 -11.99 1.20
N PRO A 74 6.30 -11.35 0.44
CA PRO A 74 4.88 -11.29 0.78
C PRO A 74 4.27 -12.67 1.07
N SER A 75 4.65 -13.70 0.32
CA SER A 75 4.18 -15.08 0.53
C SER A 75 4.54 -15.68 1.90
N GLN A 76 5.61 -15.17 2.53
CA GLN A 76 6.16 -15.62 3.81
C GLN A 76 5.65 -14.80 5.00
N LEU A 77 4.81 -13.80 4.76
CA LEU A 77 4.18 -13.03 5.82
C LEU A 77 3.03 -13.80 6.46
N GLU A 78 2.71 -13.42 7.69
CA GLU A 78 1.48 -13.84 8.32
C GLU A 78 0.26 -13.38 7.51
N ARG A 79 -0.85 -14.10 7.65
CA ARG A 79 -2.10 -13.72 6.97
C ARG A 79 -2.62 -12.42 7.57
N ASN A 80 -3.16 -11.55 6.71
CA ASN A 80 -3.60 -10.20 7.07
C ASN A 80 -2.45 -9.23 7.40
N SER A 81 -1.27 -9.47 6.84
CA SER A 81 -0.17 -8.51 6.80
C SER A 81 -0.17 -7.72 5.50
N ASN A 82 0.44 -6.54 5.54
CA ASN A 82 0.54 -5.64 4.40
C ASN A 82 1.94 -4.99 4.33
N TYR A 83 2.48 -4.84 3.12
CA TYR A 83 3.53 -3.88 2.84
C TYR A 83 2.95 -2.73 2.01
N HIS A 84 3.40 -1.51 2.30
CA HIS A 84 2.97 -0.30 1.59
C HIS A 84 4.19 0.48 1.14
N LEU A 85 4.29 0.76 -0.15
CA LEU A 85 5.32 1.63 -0.73
C LEU A 85 4.65 2.88 -1.29
N PHE A 86 4.86 4.03 -0.65
CA PHE A 86 4.23 5.29 -1.04
C PHE A 86 5.26 6.36 -1.27
N LYS A 87 4.96 7.31 -2.17
CA LYS A 87 5.79 8.51 -2.30
C LYS A 87 5.86 9.23 -0.95
N ASN A 88 7.00 9.82 -0.68
CA ASN A 88 7.27 10.43 0.62
C ASN A 88 6.24 11.52 0.94
N ASN A 89 5.87 11.62 2.22
CA ASN A 89 4.80 12.50 2.73
C ASN A 89 3.38 12.13 2.29
N ILE A 90 3.17 11.01 1.59
CA ILE A 90 1.83 10.46 1.34
C ILE A 90 1.64 9.25 2.25
N LYS A 91 0.68 9.34 3.17
CA LYS A 91 0.32 8.21 4.03
C LYS A 91 -0.55 7.21 3.26
N PRO A 92 -0.43 5.90 3.51
CA PRO A 92 -1.21 4.85 2.84
C PRO A 92 -2.67 4.79 3.36
N MET A 93 -3.38 5.91 3.30
CA MET A 93 -4.72 6.09 3.85
C MET A 93 -5.58 6.95 2.94
N TRP A 94 -6.90 6.76 2.98
CA TRP A 94 -7.82 7.50 2.12
C TRP A 94 -8.01 8.95 2.60
N GLU A 95 -7.76 9.22 3.87
CA GLU A 95 -7.85 10.54 4.50
C GLU A 95 -6.67 11.46 4.11
N ASP A 96 -5.58 10.90 3.58
CA ASP A 96 -4.45 11.69 3.11
C ASP A 96 -4.90 12.57 1.94
N PRO A 97 -4.62 13.90 1.95
CA PRO A 97 -5.07 14.82 0.91
C PRO A 97 -4.75 14.34 -0.51
N ALA A 98 -3.60 13.69 -0.72
CA ALA A 98 -3.20 13.16 -2.03
C ALA A 98 -4.09 11.99 -2.49
N ASN A 99 -4.71 11.25 -1.58
CA ASN A 99 -5.53 10.09 -1.91
C ASN A 99 -7.04 10.40 -1.96
N THR A 100 -7.51 11.48 -1.32
CA THR A 100 -8.94 11.79 -1.16
C THR A 100 -9.75 11.86 -2.47
N LYS A 101 -9.17 12.42 -3.53
CA LYS A 101 -9.84 12.58 -4.85
C LYS A 101 -9.66 11.37 -5.76
N GLY A 102 -8.81 10.45 -5.36
CA GLY A 102 -8.33 9.37 -6.20
C GLY A 102 -9.12 8.07 -6.03
N GLY A 103 -8.39 6.99 -6.24
CA GLY A 103 -8.88 5.63 -6.10
C GLY A 103 -7.73 4.65 -6.20
N LYS A 104 -8.04 3.37 -6.33
CA LYS A 104 -7.03 2.34 -6.50
C LYS A 104 -7.47 1.25 -7.47
N TRP A 105 -6.54 0.82 -8.31
CA TRP A 105 -6.65 -0.46 -8.98
C TRP A 105 -6.23 -1.57 -8.03
N THR A 106 -7.01 -2.65 -7.95
CA THR A 106 -6.71 -3.82 -7.12
C THR A 106 -6.70 -5.06 -8.00
N ILE A 107 -5.56 -5.73 -8.03
CA ILE A 107 -5.42 -7.07 -8.57
C ILE A 107 -5.62 -8.06 -7.42
N THR A 108 -6.57 -8.97 -7.57
CA THR A 108 -6.75 -10.11 -6.66
C THR A 108 -6.24 -11.37 -7.34
N LEU A 109 -5.24 -12.00 -6.73
CA LEU A 109 -4.67 -13.29 -7.13
C LEU A 109 -5.42 -14.39 -6.38
N ARG A 110 -6.32 -15.11 -7.08
CA ARG A 110 -7.04 -16.25 -6.51
C ARG A 110 -6.25 -17.52 -6.75
N GLY A 111 -6.23 -18.40 -5.75
CA GLY A 111 -5.40 -19.60 -5.75
C GLY A 111 -4.09 -19.40 -4.98
N ALA A 112 -3.47 -20.51 -4.58
CA ALA A 112 -2.28 -20.51 -3.74
C ALA A 112 -0.99 -20.33 -4.56
N ASN A 113 -0.92 -19.33 -5.45
CA ASN A 113 0.27 -19.07 -6.26
C ASN A 113 1.20 -18.05 -5.56
N GLN A 114 1.94 -18.53 -4.57
CA GLN A 114 2.87 -17.73 -3.76
C GLN A 114 3.99 -17.10 -4.60
N ALA A 115 4.50 -17.83 -5.60
CA ALA A 115 5.57 -17.33 -6.47
C ALA A 115 5.08 -16.15 -7.32
N LEU A 116 3.83 -16.21 -7.80
CA LEU A 116 3.22 -15.12 -8.56
C LEU A 116 3.05 -13.85 -7.70
N LEU A 117 2.63 -13.98 -6.44
CA LEU A 117 2.52 -12.86 -5.51
C LEU A 117 3.87 -12.17 -5.31
N ASP A 118 4.90 -12.95 -5.00
CA ASP A 118 6.25 -12.43 -4.73
C ASP A 118 6.84 -11.73 -5.95
N ARG A 119 6.70 -12.34 -7.14
CA ARG A 119 7.13 -11.77 -8.42
C ARG A 119 6.38 -10.46 -8.70
N SER A 120 5.06 -10.48 -8.59
CA SER A 120 4.21 -9.33 -8.93
C SER A 120 4.50 -8.15 -8.00
N TRP A 121 4.68 -8.39 -6.70
CA TRP A 121 5.08 -7.33 -5.77
C TRP A 121 6.45 -6.77 -6.10
N MET A 122 7.45 -7.64 -6.34
CA MET A 122 8.79 -7.21 -6.70
C MET A 122 8.78 -6.36 -7.99
N TRP A 123 8.11 -6.82 -9.04
CA TRP A 123 8.04 -6.10 -10.32
C TRP A 123 7.34 -4.75 -10.16
N LEU A 124 6.25 -4.69 -9.40
CA LEU A 124 5.58 -3.42 -9.13
C LEU A 124 6.49 -2.43 -8.41
N VAL A 125 7.18 -2.88 -7.36
CA VAL A 125 8.11 -2.05 -6.59
C VAL A 125 9.22 -1.51 -7.48
N LEU A 126 9.81 -2.36 -8.33
CA LEU A 126 10.85 -1.93 -9.27
C LEU A 126 10.33 -0.94 -10.31
N ALA A 127 9.13 -1.17 -10.85
CA ALA A 127 8.52 -0.27 -11.81
C ALA A 127 8.16 1.10 -11.20
N LEU A 128 7.82 1.14 -9.91
CA LEU A 128 7.56 2.38 -9.19
C LEU A 128 8.84 3.19 -8.96
N ILE A 129 9.86 2.60 -8.33
CA ILE A 129 11.10 3.32 -8.03
C ILE A 129 11.94 3.62 -9.28
N GLY A 130 11.72 2.87 -10.37
CA GLY A 130 12.35 3.07 -11.67
C GLY A 130 11.57 3.98 -12.61
N GLU A 131 10.44 4.56 -12.16
CA GLU A 131 9.57 5.45 -12.94
C GLU A 131 9.04 4.85 -14.26
N ASP A 132 8.99 3.51 -14.35
CA ASP A 132 8.51 2.82 -15.54
C ASP A 132 6.98 2.85 -15.62
N ILE A 133 6.26 2.91 -14.50
CA ILE A 133 4.79 2.87 -14.48
C ILE A 133 4.11 4.25 -14.36
N ASP A 134 4.77 5.24 -13.78
CA ASP A 134 4.18 6.54 -13.42
C ASP A 134 4.69 7.71 -14.29
N GLU A 135 4.17 7.83 -15.52
CA GLU A 135 4.65 8.84 -16.49
C GLU A 135 4.32 10.30 -16.10
N ALA A 136 3.32 10.52 -15.26
CA ALA A 136 2.73 11.85 -15.02
C ALA A 136 2.50 12.19 -13.53
N ASP A 137 3.20 11.51 -12.62
CA ASP A 137 3.07 11.70 -11.16
C ASP A 137 1.62 11.51 -10.64
N ASP A 138 0.88 10.59 -11.26
CA ASP A 138 -0.50 10.26 -10.89
C ASP A 138 -0.57 9.19 -9.82
N ILE A 139 0.51 8.42 -9.60
CA ILE A 139 0.54 7.32 -8.65
C ILE A 139 1.02 7.81 -7.28
N CYS A 140 0.22 7.51 -6.25
CA CYS A 140 0.56 7.80 -4.87
C CYS A 140 1.45 6.72 -4.25
N GLY A 141 1.18 5.45 -4.59
CA GLY A 141 1.86 4.31 -4.00
C GLY A 141 1.19 2.98 -4.30
N ALA A 142 1.72 1.91 -3.72
CA ALA A 142 1.21 0.56 -3.87
C ALA A 142 1.18 -0.21 -2.56
N VAL A 143 0.31 -1.21 -2.51
CA VAL A 143 0.11 -2.08 -1.35
C VAL A 143 0.08 -3.53 -1.80
N VAL A 144 0.81 -4.41 -1.11
CA VAL A 144 0.59 -5.86 -1.19
C VAL A 144 -0.03 -6.34 0.12
N SER A 145 -1.01 -7.22 0.01
CA SER A 145 -1.88 -7.64 1.10
C SER A 145 -2.05 -9.15 1.08
N THR A 146 -1.62 -9.84 2.14
CA THR A 146 -1.87 -11.28 2.28
C THR A 146 -3.28 -11.53 2.83
N ARG A 147 -4.07 -12.39 2.20
CA ARG A 147 -5.49 -12.61 2.58
C ARG A 147 -5.90 -14.06 2.38
N THR A 148 -6.85 -14.52 3.20
CA THR A 148 -7.37 -15.89 3.14
C THR A 148 -8.11 -16.21 1.85
N LYS A 149 -8.81 -15.23 1.26
CA LYS A 149 -9.63 -15.40 0.05
C LYS A 149 -8.91 -15.06 -1.26
N GLY A 150 -7.59 -14.93 -1.21
CA GLY A 150 -6.75 -14.51 -2.34
C GLY A 150 -6.00 -13.22 -2.03
N ASP A 151 -4.70 -13.25 -2.26
CA ASP A 151 -3.79 -12.14 -1.99
C ASP A 151 -4.06 -10.99 -2.98
N ARG A 152 -3.75 -9.76 -2.54
CA ARG A 152 -4.07 -8.56 -3.30
C ARG A 152 -2.87 -7.67 -3.50
N ILE A 153 -2.81 -7.03 -4.66
CA ILE A 153 -1.86 -5.97 -4.99
C ILE A 153 -2.67 -4.78 -5.45
N ALA A 154 -2.48 -3.64 -4.81
CA ALA A 154 -3.21 -2.42 -5.12
C ALA A 154 -2.26 -1.30 -5.52
N LEU A 155 -2.68 -0.51 -6.51
CA LEU A 155 -1.98 0.68 -7.01
C LEU A 155 -2.89 1.89 -6.78
N TRP A 156 -2.43 2.85 -5.99
CA TRP A 156 -3.18 4.04 -5.59
C TRP A 156 -2.89 5.19 -6.54
N ILE A 157 -3.95 5.81 -7.03
CA ILE A 157 -3.93 6.92 -7.97
C ILE A 157 -4.49 8.16 -7.26
N ARG A 158 -3.90 9.32 -7.54
CA ARG A 158 -4.17 10.60 -6.87
C ARG A 158 -5.49 11.24 -7.29
N ASP A 159 -5.86 11.13 -8.58
CA ASP A 159 -7.08 11.69 -9.14
C ASP A 159 -7.79 10.68 -10.04
N LYS A 160 -9.12 10.56 -9.88
CA LYS A 160 -9.98 9.71 -10.70
C LYS A 160 -10.74 10.46 -11.79
N SER A 161 -10.59 11.78 -11.88
CA SER A 161 -11.34 12.65 -12.80
C SER A 161 -11.04 12.37 -14.26
N ASN A 162 -9.78 12.06 -14.59
CA ASN A 162 -9.36 11.68 -15.93
C ASN A 162 -9.49 10.16 -16.13
N VAL A 163 -10.68 9.72 -16.53
CA VAL A 163 -11.00 8.30 -16.72
C VAL A 163 -10.10 7.60 -17.73
N ASP A 164 -9.70 8.29 -18.81
CA ASP A 164 -8.83 7.70 -19.84
C ASP A 164 -7.42 7.42 -19.30
N LEU A 165 -6.89 8.34 -18.51
CA LEU A 165 -5.61 8.19 -17.83
C LEU A 165 -5.66 7.09 -16.77
N VAL A 166 -6.70 7.06 -15.93
CA VAL A 166 -6.91 6.00 -14.93
C VAL A 166 -6.96 4.63 -15.60
N ASN A 167 -7.66 4.51 -16.74
CA ASN A 167 -7.74 3.27 -17.50
C ASN A 167 -6.41 2.91 -18.18
N LYS A 168 -5.64 3.90 -18.67
CA LYS A 168 -4.28 3.70 -19.20
C LYS A 168 -3.37 3.14 -18.12
N ILE A 169 -3.39 3.71 -16.92
CA ILE A 169 -2.64 3.23 -15.75
C ILE A 169 -3.06 1.80 -15.41
N GLY A 170 -4.36 1.50 -15.38
CA GLY A 170 -4.87 0.15 -15.12
C GLY A 170 -4.36 -0.91 -16.11
N ARG A 171 -4.35 -0.59 -17.41
CA ARG A 171 -3.78 -1.47 -18.44
C ARG A 171 -2.27 -1.66 -18.26
N LYS A 172 -1.54 -0.56 -18.04
CA LYS A 172 -0.09 -0.61 -17.81
C LYS A 172 0.25 -1.42 -16.57
N PHE A 173 -0.55 -1.30 -15.51
CA PHE A 173 -0.40 -2.05 -14.26
C PHE A 173 -0.48 -3.58 -14.47
N VAL A 174 -1.44 -4.06 -15.26
CA VAL A 174 -1.53 -5.50 -15.59
C VAL A 174 -0.38 -5.94 -16.50
N SER A 175 0.02 -5.09 -17.45
CA SER A 175 1.07 -5.39 -18.42
C SER A 175 2.47 -5.47 -17.79
N VAL A 176 2.83 -4.49 -16.96
CA VAL A 176 4.08 -4.48 -16.18
C VAL A 176 4.23 -5.72 -15.32
N LEU A 177 3.12 -6.29 -14.84
CA LEU A 177 3.13 -7.49 -14.01
C LEU A 177 3.04 -8.79 -14.81
N ASP A 178 2.88 -8.73 -16.14
CA ASP A 178 2.67 -9.88 -17.02
C ASP A 178 1.55 -10.79 -16.47
N LEU A 179 0.36 -10.20 -16.29
CA LEU A 179 -0.82 -10.87 -15.72
C LEU A 179 -1.99 -10.98 -16.70
N GLU A 180 -1.82 -10.54 -17.96
CA GLU A 180 -2.90 -10.41 -18.95
C GLU A 180 -3.54 -11.75 -19.32
N LYS A 181 -2.77 -12.83 -19.25
CA LYS A 181 -3.19 -14.20 -19.58
C LYS A 181 -3.24 -15.12 -18.35
N GLU A 182 -3.00 -14.58 -17.16
CA GLU A 182 -2.91 -15.37 -15.95
C GLU A 182 -4.32 -15.75 -15.45
N SER A 183 -4.56 -17.05 -15.29
CA SER A 183 -5.84 -17.54 -14.80
C SER A 183 -6.05 -17.21 -13.32
N GLY A 184 -7.29 -16.97 -12.89
CA GLY A 184 -7.58 -16.68 -11.48
C GLY A 184 -7.20 -15.27 -11.02
N VAL A 185 -6.79 -14.40 -11.94
CA VAL A 185 -6.54 -12.97 -11.68
C VAL A 185 -7.81 -12.16 -11.96
N SER A 186 -8.09 -11.19 -11.10
CA SER A 186 -9.16 -10.20 -11.34
C SER A 186 -8.64 -8.80 -11.04
N LEU A 187 -9.04 -7.83 -11.87
CA LEU A 187 -8.71 -6.41 -11.74
C LEU A 187 -10.00 -5.63 -11.43
N GLU A 188 -9.96 -4.78 -10.41
CA GLU A 188 -11.08 -3.92 -10.01
C GLU A 188 -10.56 -2.51 -9.69
N PHE A 189 -11.30 -1.48 -10.11
CA PHE A 189 -11.06 -0.11 -9.67
C PHE A 189 -12.03 0.26 -8.54
N SER A 190 -11.50 0.77 -7.43
CA SER A 190 -12.31 1.31 -6.33
C SER A 190 -11.99 2.79 -6.17
N ALA A 191 -12.98 3.65 -6.36
CA ALA A 191 -12.86 5.07 -6.09
C ALA A 191 -12.88 5.33 -4.57
N ASN A 192 -12.05 6.26 -4.09
CA ASN A 192 -12.15 6.71 -2.71
C ASN A 192 -13.44 7.54 -2.56
N MET A 193 -14.20 7.29 -1.49
CA MET A 193 -15.38 8.09 -1.16
C MET A 193 -14.91 9.42 -0.59
N GLN A 194 -15.37 10.53 -1.16
CA GLN A 194 -15.45 11.78 -0.40
C GLN A 194 -16.68 11.66 0.47
N ASP A 195 -16.54 11.91 1.78
CA ASP A 195 -17.70 12.24 2.59
C ASP A 195 -18.32 13.52 1.99
N GLU A 196 -19.26 13.38 1.06
CA GLU A 196 -20.27 14.40 0.85
C GLU A 196 -21.05 14.47 2.16
N LYS A 197 -20.62 15.33 3.08
CA LYS A 197 -21.46 15.72 4.21
C LYS A 197 -22.79 16.17 3.60
N PRO A 198 -23.92 15.55 3.94
CA PRO A 198 -25.22 16.03 3.49
C PRO A 198 -25.31 17.50 3.86
N PHE A 199 -25.63 18.36 2.89
CA PHE A 199 -25.90 19.76 3.18
C PHE A 199 -26.92 19.82 4.32
N PRO A 200 -26.72 20.67 5.34
CA PRO A 200 -27.74 20.85 6.36
C PRO A 200 -29.02 21.30 5.65
N ALA A 201 -30.09 20.52 5.82
CA ALA A 201 -31.41 20.92 5.36
C ALA A 201 -31.71 22.30 5.95
N LYS A 202 -32.00 23.26 5.08
CA LYS A 202 -32.41 24.62 5.46
C LYS A 202 -33.72 24.60 6.23
#